data_AF-A0A7X8HD73-F1
#
_entry.id   AF-A0A7X8HD73-F1
#
_cell.length_a   1.000
_cell.length_b   1.000
_cell.length_c   1.000
_cell.angle_alpha   90.00
_cell.angle_beta   90.00
_cell.angle_gamma   90.00
#
_symmetry.space_group_name_H-M   'P 1'
#
loop_
_entity.id
_entity.type
_entity.pdbx_description
1 polymer ?
#
loop_
_entity_poly.entity_id
_entity_poly.type
_entity_poly.pdbx_seq_one_letter_code
_entity_poly.pdbx_strand_id
1 'polypeptide(L)'
;MIPAFLIVFAVLIFPIVFSFVVSLFDWPLSAGGGARRFVGPGNYVELVRDKEFWNSLRLQLGFIFIAIPIEIALGLGAALLLNREFRGGRVVRALI
;
A
#
# COMPACT_ATOMS: atom_id res chain seq x y z
N MET A 1 -23.87 -15.40 0.42
CA MET A 1 -22.39 -15.43 0.43
C MET A 1 -21.82 -15.25 -0.98
N ILE A 2 -22.17 -16.10 -1.97
CA ILE A 2 -21.67 -16.01 -3.36
C ILE A 2 -21.81 -14.60 -4.00
N PRO A 3 -22.96 -13.89 -3.89
CA PRO A 3 -23.08 -12.55 -4.48
C PRO A 3 -22.14 -11.51 -3.86
N ALA A 4 -21.91 -11.60 -2.55
CA ALA A 4 -21.02 -10.68 -1.83
C ALA A 4 -19.55 -10.91 -2.21
N PHE A 5 -19.12 -12.17 -2.34
CA PHE A 5 -17.76 -12.49 -2.80
C PHE A 5 -17.51 -11.99 -4.23
N LEU A 6 -18.48 -12.16 -5.13
CA LEU A 6 -18.39 -11.66 -6.50
C LEU A 6 -18.20 -10.14 -6.55
N ILE A 7 -18.97 -9.40 -5.77
CA ILE A 7 -18.89 -7.94 -5.71
C ILE A 7 -17.54 -7.49 -5.12
N VAL A 8 -17.14 -8.05 -3.98
CA VAL A 8 -15.86 -7.71 -3.33
C VAL A 8 -14.69 -8.02 -4.25
N PHE A 9 -14.68 -9.19 -4.88
CA PHE A 9 -13.61 -9.59 -5.80
C PHE A 9 -13.58 -8.69 -7.03
N ALA A 10 -14.74 -8.37 -7.63
CA ALA A 10 -14.81 -7.47 -8.76
C ALA A 10 -14.26 -6.08 -8.40
N VAL A 11 -14.66 -5.50 -7.26
CA VAL A 11 -14.21 -4.17 -6.83
C VAL A 11 -12.72 -4.13 -6.52
N LEU A 12 -12.13 -5.22 -6.02
CA LEU A 12 -10.69 -5.27 -5.73
C LEU A 12 -9.85 -5.57 -6.97
N ILE A 13 -10.28 -6.52 -7.80
CA ILE A 13 -9.46 -7.01 -8.92
C ILE A 13 -9.60 -6.15 -10.16
N PHE A 14 -10.80 -5.62 -10.44
CA PHE A 14 -11.03 -4.74 -11.58
C PHE A 14 -10.05 -3.56 -11.64
N PRO A 15 -9.86 -2.73 -10.59
CA PRO A 15 -8.94 -1.59 -10.66
C PRO A 15 -7.48 -2.04 -10.79
N ILE A 16 -7.10 -3.20 -10.25
CA ILE A 16 -5.74 -3.75 -10.39
C ILE A 16 -5.47 -4.12 -11.85
N VAL A 17 -6.37 -4.89 -12.46
CA VAL A 17 -6.26 -5.29 -13.87
C VAL A 17 -6.29 -4.06 -14.76
N PHE A 18 -7.19 -3.12 -14.49
CA PHE A 18 -7.27 -1.87 -15.24
C PHE A 18 -5.97 -1.05 -15.14
N SER A 19 -5.42 -0.89 -13.93
CA SER A 19 -4.15 -0.18 -13.71
C SER A 19 -2.98 -0.85 -14.42
N PHE A 20 -2.94 -2.19 -14.42
CA PHE A 20 -1.94 -2.96 -15.15
C PHE A 20 -2.07 -2.80 -16.67
N VAL A 21 -3.29 -2.77 -17.20
CA VAL A 21 -3.48 -2.49 -18.63
C VAL A 21 -3.00 -1.07 -18.92
N VAL A 22 -3.46 -0.07 -18.17
CA VAL A 22 -3.09 1.34 -18.37
C VAL A 22 -1.57 1.56 -18.27
N SER A 23 -0.86 0.86 -17.39
CA SER A 23 0.59 1.01 -17.26
C SER A 23 1.38 0.56 -18.49
N LEU A 24 0.77 -0.19 -19.42
CA LEU A 24 1.38 -0.59 -20.70
C LEU A 24 1.11 0.39 -21.85
N PHE A 25 0.31 1.43 -21.62
CA PHE A 25 0.00 2.45 -22.60
C PHE A 25 0.60 3.80 -22.17
N ASP A 26 1.02 4.57 -23.16
CA ASP A 26 1.21 6.00 -22.99
C ASP A 26 -0.17 6.64 -23.03
N TRP A 27 -0.60 7.11 -21.86
CA TRP A 27 -1.95 7.61 -21.62
C TRP A 27 -1.89 9.07 -21.18
N PRO A 28 -1.94 10.01 -22.13
CA PRO A 28 -1.96 11.43 -21.77
C PRO A 28 -3.24 11.77 -20.98
N LEU A 29 -3.05 12.38 -19.82
CA LEU A 29 -4.14 12.82 -18.93
C LEU A 29 -4.70 14.20 -19.32
N SER A 30 -4.02 14.92 -20.23
CA SER A 30 -4.45 16.23 -20.70
C SER A 30 -5.47 16.11 -21.83
N ALA A 31 -6.49 16.96 -21.82
CA ALA A 31 -7.60 16.98 -22.78
C ALA A 31 -7.19 17.23 -24.25
N GLY A 32 -5.91 17.46 -24.53
CA GLY A 32 -5.32 17.60 -25.87
C GLY A 32 -4.13 16.68 -26.12
N GLY A 33 -3.81 15.75 -25.23
CA GLY A 33 -2.78 14.75 -25.48
C GLY A 33 -3.29 13.68 -26.44
N GLY A 34 -2.44 13.27 -27.37
CA GLY A 34 -2.80 12.45 -28.53
C GLY A 34 -3.41 11.08 -28.21
N ALA A 35 -3.56 10.26 -29.26
CA ALA A 35 -4.16 8.93 -29.13
C ALA A 35 -3.38 8.05 -28.14
N ARG A 36 -4.13 7.29 -27.32
CA ARG A 36 -3.56 6.26 -26.42
C ARG A 36 -2.69 5.31 -27.22
N ARG A 37 -1.41 5.23 -26.89
CA ARG A 37 -0.45 4.41 -27.63
C ARG A 37 0.00 3.25 -26.77
N PHE A 38 -0.07 2.03 -27.29
CA PHE A 38 0.54 0.89 -26.62
C PHE A 38 2.06 1.02 -26.68
N VAL A 39 2.71 1.13 -25.52
CA VAL A 39 4.17 1.23 -25.37
C VAL A 39 4.79 -0.02 -24.74
N GLY A 40 3.96 -1.02 -24.42
CA GLY A 40 4.39 -2.23 -23.74
C GLY A 40 5.06 -1.88 -22.41
N PRO A 41 6.23 -2.45 -22.07
CA PRO A 41 6.92 -2.16 -20.82
C PRO A 41 7.67 -0.82 -20.80
N GLY A 42 7.50 0.06 -21.80
CA GLY A 42 8.25 1.32 -21.93
C GLY A 42 8.20 2.20 -20.68
N ASN A 43 7.01 2.34 -20.08
CA ASN A 43 6.81 3.12 -18.85
C ASN A 43 7.65 2.59 -17.67
N TYR A 44 7.83 1.28 -17.56
CA TYR A 44 8.65 0.68 -16.50
C TYR A 44 10.14 0.93 -16.71
N VAL A 45 10.61 0.91 -17.96
CA VAL A 45 12.01 1.21 -18.29
C VAL A 45 12.34 2.66 -17.97
N GLU A 46 11.42 3.58 -18.25
CA GLU A 46 11.56 5.00 -17.89
C GLU A 46 11.56 5.18 -16.37
N LEU A 47 10.62 4.54 -15.66
CA LEU A 47 10.51 4.60 -14.20
C LEU A 47 11.80 4.14 -13.48
N VAL A 48 12.44 3.06 -13.96
CA VAL A 48 13.69 2.55 -13.39
C VAL A 48 14.86 3.53 -13.59
N ARG A 49 14.79 4.42 -14.58
CA ARG A 49 15.81 5.45 -14.82
C ARG A 49 15.51 6.76 -14.09
N ASP A 50 14.31 6.91 -13.55
CA ASP A 50 13.88 8.11 -12.85
C ASP A 50 14.49 8.17 -11.43
N LYS A 51 15.21 9.26 -11.17
CA LYS A 51 15.84 9.51 -9.86
C LYS A 51 14.81 9.79 -8.77
N GLU A 52 13.70 10.44 -9.11
CA GLU A 52 12.63 10.75 -8.15
C GLU A 52 11.91 9.49 -7.69
N PHE A 53 11.72 8.52 -8.59
CA PHE A 53 11.22 7.19 -8.25
C PHE A 53 12.10 6.51 -7.19
N TRP A 54 13.42 6.46 -7.42
CA TRP A 54 14.35 5.85 -6.45
C TRP A 54 14.44 6.62 -5.14
N ASN A 55 14.34 7.95 -5.17
CA ASN A 55 14.32 8.77 -3.98
C ASN A 55 13.08 8.46 -3.12
N SER A 56 11.90 8.46 -3.74
CA SER A 56 10.63 8.16 -3.09
C SER A 56 10.59 6.73 -2.56
N LEU A 57 11.10 5.76 -3.34
CA LEU A 57 11.19 4.36 -2.92
C LEU A 57 12.11 4.19 -1.70
N ARG A 58 13.28 4.84 -1.67
CA ARG A 58 14.19 4.79 -0.51
C ARG A 58 13.56 5.43 0.72
N LEU A 59 12.87 6.56 0.56
CA LEU A 59 12.19 7.21 1.67
C LEU A 59 11.09 6.29 2.25
N GLN A 60 10.26 5.69 1.39
CA GLN A 60 9.20 4.80 1.83
C GLN A 60 9.74 3.52 2.47
N LEU A 61 10.77 2.90 1.88
CA LEU A 61 11.43 1.74 2.49
C LEU A 61 12.07 2.11 3.83
N GLY A 62 12.79 3.24 3.91
CA GLY A 62 13.38 3.73 5.16
C GLY A 62 12.33 3.96 6.24
N PHE A 63 11.18 4.55 5.88
CA PHE A 63 10.04 4.70 6.78
C PHE A 63 9.55 3.33 7.29
N ILE A 64 9.29 2.37 6.39
CA ILE A 64 8.82 1.02 6.75
C ILE A 64 9.82 0.31 7.68
N PHE A 65 11.11 0.37 7.36
CA PHE A 65 12.16 -0.27 8.14
C PHE A 65 12.30 0.29 9.57
N ILE A 66 11.92 1.55 9.79
CA ILE A 66 11.97 2.18 11.12
C ILE A 66 10.62 2.01 11.84
N ALA A 67 9.52 2.27 11.15
CA ALA A 67 8.18 2.23 11.72
C ALA A 67 7.79 0.83 12.19
N ILE A 68 7.98 -0.21 11.37
CA ILE A 68 7.55 -1.58 11.71
C ILE A 68 8.22 -2.09 12.99
N PRO A 69 9.55 -2.02 13.18
CA PRO A 69 10.16 -2.46 14.43
C PRO A 69 9.65 -1.70 15.66
N ILE A 70 9.40 -0.39 15.52
CA ILE A 70 8.86 0.44 16.60
C ILE A 70 7.42 -0.01 16.93
N GLU A 71 6.57 -0.17 15.92
CA GLU A 71 5.19 -0.66 16.08
C GLU A 71 5.16 -2.03 16.76
N ILE A 72 6.04 -2.96 16.35
CA ILE A 72 6.17 -4.28 16.95
C ILE A 72 6.66 -4.17 18.40
N ALA A 73 7.68 -3.36 18.67
CA ALA A 73 8.23 -3.20 20.02
C ALA A 73 7.18 -2.59 20.97
N LEU A 74 6.42 -1.58 20.52
CA LEU A 74 5.35 -0.97 21.28
C LEU A 74 4.16 -1.92 21.46
N GLY A 75 3.74 -2.61 20.40
CA GLY A 75 2.66 -3.60 20.45
C GLY A 75 2.97 -4.76 21.39
N LEU A 76 4.19 -5.30 21.32
CA LEU A 76 4.67 -6.35 22.22
C LEU A 76 4.82 -5.83 23.66
N GLY A 77 5.38 -4.63 23.84
CA GLY A 77 5.49 -3.99 25.15
C GLY A 77 4.11 -3.81 25.81
N ALA A 78 3.13 -3.30 25.07
CA ALA A 78 1.76 -3.17 25.52
C ALA A 78 1.13 -4.54 25.84
N ALA A 79 1.32 -5.54 24.98
CA ALA A 79 0.82 -6.90 25.21
C ALA A 79 1.40 -7.53 26.49
N LEU A 80 2.70 -7.38 26.74
CA LEU A 80 3.35 -7.91 27.96
C LEU A 80 2.87 -7.20 29.23
N LEU A 81 2.66 -5.88 29.18
CA LEU A 81 2.09 -5.11 30.29
C LEU A 81 0.66 -5.55 30.62
N LEU A 82 -0.15 -5.84 29.59
CA LEU A 82 -1.53 -6.31 29.74
C LEU A 82 -1.65 -7.78 30.15
N ASN A 83 -0.64 -8.59 29.83
CA ASN A 83 -0.58 -10.02 30.13
C ASN A 83 -0.16 -10.31 31.58
N ARG A 84 0.62 -9.42 32.21
CA ARG A 84 0.83 -9.50 33.66
C ARG A 84 -0.46 -9.11 34.38
N GLU A 85 -0.81 -9.83 35.45
CA GLU A 85 -1.90 -9.49 36.39
C GLU A 85 -1.59 -8.16 37.09
N PHE A 86 -1.68 -7.05 36.36
CA PHE A 86 -1.48 -5.71 36.89
C PHE A 86 -2.79 -5.22 37.50
N ARG A 87 -2.71 -4.64 38.70
CA ARG A 87 -3.85 -3.99 39.39
C ARG A 87 -4.50 -2.86 38.56
N GLY A 88 -3.86 -2.39 37.48
CA GLY A 88 -4.40 -1.42 36.51
C GLY A 88 -4.82 -1.99 35.14
N GLY A 89 -4.63 -3.30 34.88
CA GLY A 89 -4.95 -3.91 33.58
C GLY A 89 -6.44 -3.85 33.20
N ARG A 90 -7.32 -3.69 34.20
CA ARG A 90 -8.77 -3.50 34.01
C ARG A 90 -9.13 -2.15 33.41
N VAL A 91 -8.38 -1.09 33.71
CA VAL A 91 -8.62 0.27 33.19
C VAL A 91 -8.15 0.38 31.73
N VAL A 92 -7.00 -0.21 31.41
CA VAL A 92 -6.44 -0.20 30.04
C VAL A 92 -7.27 -1.08 29.10
N ARG A 93 -7.75 -2.25 29.55
CA ARG A 93 -8.68 -3.09 28.76
C ARG A 93 -10.07 -2.46 28.53
N ALA A 94 -10.45 -1.45 29.31
CA ALA A 94 -11.74 -0.76 29.17
C ALA A 94 -11.67 0.47 28.27
N LEU A 95 -10.46 0.95 27.93
CA LEU A 95 -10.21 2.12 27.08
C LEU A 95 -9.78 1.77 25.65
N ILE A 96 -9.37 0.52 25.41
CA ILE A 96 -9.20 -0.08 24.07
C ILE A 96 -10.54 -0.68 23.65
#